data_AF-A0A2R9SP63-F1
#
_entry.id   AF-A0A2R9SP63-F1
#
_cell.length_a   1.000
_cell.length_b   1.000
_cell.length_c   1.000
_cell.angle_alpha   90.00
_cell.angle_beta   90.00
_cell.angle_gamma   90.00
#
_symmetry.space_group_name_H-M   'P 1'
#
loop_
_entity.id
_entity.type
_entity.pdbx_description
1 polymer ?
#
loop_
_entity_poly.entity_id
_entity_poly.type
_entity_poly.pdbx_seq_one_letter_code
_entity_poly.pdbx_strand_id
1 'polypeptide(L)'
;MWNVTFFLHMVGTAALGFYLILPFVVGGIQKLSLGAQEGAINTIRVTNRFAQYGLVIQLLTGGYLMSQGDYSPAWMIIVTILLLAMFAVGGIMSKPLKNALAGIREKRRK
;
A
#
# COMPACT_ATOMS: atom_id res chain seq x y z
N MET A 1 14.30 21.77 9.60
CA MET A 1 13.10 22.63 9.43
C MET A 1 11.93 21.72 9.08
N TRP A 2 10.85 21.73 9.88
CA TRP A 2 9.63 20.98 9.55
C TRP A 2 8.86 21.70 8.44
N ASN A 3 9.15 21.35 7.20
CA ASN A 3 8.41 21.84 6.03
C ASN A 3 7.22 20.92 5.75
N VAL A 4 6.18 21.46 5.08
CA VAL A 4 4.98 20.71 4.69
C VAL A 4 5.37 19.44 3.90
N THR A 5 6.43 19.51 3.09
CA THR A 5 6.95 18.36 2.34
C THR A 5 7.41 17.20 3.22
N PHE A 6 8.16 17.47 4.30
CA PHE A 6 8.62 16.44 5.23
C PHE A 6 7.44 15.82 6.00
N PHE A 7 6.46 16.63 6.40
CA PHE A 7 5.22 16.10 6.98
C PHE A 7 4.49 15.16 6.00
N LEU A 8 4.31 15.58 4.75
CA LEU A 8 3.70 14.74 3.71
C LEU A 8 4.52 13.48 3.43
N HIS A 9 5.85 13.57 3.46
CA HIS A 9 6.74 12.41 3.33
C HIS A 9 6.56 11.43 4.48
N MET A 10 6.44 11.91 5.71
CA MET A 10 6.15 11.05 6.87
C MET A 10 4.79 10.36 6.76
N VAL A 11 3.75 11.09 6.32
CA VAL A 11 2.41 10.52 6.07
C VAL A 11 2.46 9.47 4.96
N GLY A 12 3.15 9.76 3.86
CA GLY A 12 3.37 8.79 2.77
C GLY A 12 4.10 7.55 3.25
N THR A 13 5.13 7.72 4.08
CA THR A 13 5.89 6.64 4.71
C THR A 13 5.02 5.77 5.61
N ALA A 14 4.15 6.38 6.43
CA ALA A 14 3.21 5.65 7.27
C ALA A 14 2.24 4.79 6.42
N ALA A 15 1.80 5.32 5.28
CA ALA A 15 0.97 4.56 4.33
C ALA A 15 1.70 3.35 3.73
N LEU A 16 3.04 3.39 3.57
CA LEU A 16 3.82 2.23 3.13
C LEU A 16 3.75 1.06 4.11
N GLY A 17 3.57 1.35 5.41
CA GLY A 17 3.41 0.34 6.45
C GLY A 17 2.31 -0.67 6.13
N PHE A 18 1.26 -0.27 5.40
CA PHE A 18 0.22 -1.16 4.90
C PHE A 18 0.81 -2.35 4.12
N TYR A 19 1.71 -2.10 3.17
CA TYR A 19 2.27 -3.16 2.32
C TYR A 19 3.19 -4.11 3.10
N LEU A 20 3.85 -3.60 4.14
CA LEU A 20 4.72 -4.42 5.00
C LEU A 20 3.92 -5.41 5.86
N ILE A 21 2.77 -4.99 6.39
CA ILE A 21 1.95 -5.84 7.27
C ILE A 21 0.98 -6.75 6.50
N LEU A 22 0.66 -6.40 5.26
CA LEU A 22 -0.38 -7.07 4.48
C LEU A 22 -0.26 -8.60 4.37
N PRO A 23 0.92 -9.22 4.13
CA PRO A 23 1.01 -10.68 4.02
C PRO A 23 0.55 -11.39 5.30
N PHE A 24 0.80 -10.79 6.48
CA PHE A 24 0.40 -11.33 7.77
C PHE A 24 -1.12 -11.22 7.98
N VAL A 25 -1.73 -10.13 7.51
CA VAL A 25 -3.18 -9.92 7.60
C VAL A 25 -3.94 -10.88 6.69
N VAL A 26 -3.49 -11.02 5.44
CA VAL A 26 -4.18 -11.84 4.43
C VAL A 26 -4.22 -13.33 4.83
N GLY A 27 -3.14 -13.85 5.42
CA GLY A 27 -3.07 -15.26 5.84
C GLY A 27 -4.13 -15.66 6.89
N GLY A 28 -4.61 -14.70 7.69
CA GLY A 28 -5.66 -14.94 8.69
C GLY A 28 -7.08 -14.95 8.11
N ILE A 29 -7.32 -14.28 6.97
CA ILE A 29 -8.68 -14.03 6.46
C ILE A 29 -9.38 -15.32 6.06
N GLN A 30 -8.68 -16.29 5.48
CA GLN A 30 -9.28 -17.52 4.99
C GLN A 30 -9.95 -18.37 6.09
N LYS A 31 -9.58 -18.16 7.36
CA LYS A 31 -10.14 -18.86 8.52
C LYS A 31 -11.44 -18.23 9.05
N LEU A 32 -11.81 -17.06 8.54
CA LEU A 32 -12.97 -16.30 9.01
C LEU A 32 -14.27 -16.81 8.37
N SER A 33 -15.41 -16.49 8.98
CA SER A 33 -16.73 -16.71 8.36
C SER A 33 -16.88 -15.89 7.07
N LEU A 34 -17.76 -16.30 6.15
CA LEU A 34 -17.94 -15.62 4.86
C LEU A 34 -18.26 -14.12 5.01
N GLY A 35 -19.08 -13.74 6.01
CA GLY A 35 -19.37 -12.33 6.29
C GLY A 35 -18.15 -11.54 6.76
N ALA A 36 -17.32 -12.14 7.61
CA ALA A 36 -16.08 -11.54 8.09
C ALA A 36 -15.00 -11.47 6.99
N GLN A 37 -14.93 -12.48 6.12
CA GLN A 37 -14.07 -12.46 4.92
C GLN A 37 -14.45 -11.30 3.98
N GLU A 38 -15.75 -11.10 3.72
CA GLU A 38 -16.22 -10.01 2.86
C GLU A 38 -15.78 -8.64 3.39
N GLY A 39 -15.99 -8.41 4.70
CA GLY A 39 -15.57 -7.18 5.36
C GLY A 39 -14.06 -6.97 5.30
N ALA A 40 -13.27 -7.99 5.66
CA ALA A 40 -11.81 -7.90 5.67
C ALA A 40 -11.22 -7.62 4.28
N ILE A 41 -11.68 -8.35 3.24
CA ILE A 41 -11.21 -8.14 1.86
C ILE A 41 -11.63 -6.77 1.34
N ASN A 42 -12.85 -6.31 1.65
CA ASN A 42 -13.28 -4.96 1.26
C ASN A 42 -12.42 -3.87 1.94
N THR A 43 -12.11 -4.02 3.23
CA THR A 43 -11.22 -3.11 3.96
C THR A 43 -9.83 -3.07 3.34
N ILE A 44 -9.23 -4.24 3.02
CA ILE A 44 -7.94 -4.30 2.34
C ILE A 44 -8.01 -3.60 0.98
N ARG A 45 -9.07 -3.82 0.21
CA ARG A 45 -9.25 -3.19 -1.11
C ARG A 45 -9.30 -1.66 -1.02
N VAL A 46 -10.03 -1.12 -0.05
CA VAL A 46 -10.13 0.32 0.17
C VAL A 46 -8.78 0.87 0.67
N THR A 47 -8.16 0.21 1.64
CA THR A 47 -6.88 0.63 2.21
C THR A 47 -5.76 0.60 1.16
N ASN A 48 -5.73 -0.41 0.28
CA ASN A 48 -4.79 -0.46 -0.84
C ASN A 48 -4.88 0.78 -1.74
N ARG A 49 -6.10 1.28 -2.00
CA ARG A 49 -6.26 2.52 -2.78
C ARG A 49 -5.67 3.72 -2.06
N PHE A 50 -5.90 3.86 -0.75
CA PHE A 50 -5.29 4.94 0.03
C PHE A 50 -3.77 4.81 0.10
N ALA A 51 -3.25 3.59 0.26
CA ALA A 51 -1.82 3.33 0.25
C ALA A 51 -1.18 3.65 -1.11
N GLN A 52 -1.88 3.45 -2.23
CA GLN A 52 -1.43 3.91 -3.55
C GLN A 52 -1.34 5.43 -3.66
N TYR A 53 -2.29 6.18 -3.10
CA TYR A 53 -2.14 7.64 -3.02
C TYR A 53 -0.96 8.04 -2.13
N GLY A 54 -0.74 7.31 -1.03
CA GLY A 54 0.44 7.45 -0.19
C GLY A 54 1.75 7.23 -0.96
N LEU A 55 1.81 6.22 -1.84
CA LEU A 55 2.96 5.97 -2.71
C LEU A 55 3.23 7.12 -3.68
N VAL A 56 2.19 7.73 -4.24
CA VAL A 56 2.33 8.92 -5.11
C VAL A 56 2.88 10.09 -4.32
N ILE A 57 2.34 10.35 -3.12
CA ILE A 57 2.86 11.40 -2.23
C ILE A 57 4.33 11.11 -1.88
N GLN A 58 4.65 9.86 -1.57
CA GLN A 58 6.01 9.42 -1.24
C GLN A 58 6.99 9.64 -2.40
N LEU A 59 6.56 9.35 -3.63
CA LEU A 59 7.37 9.58 -4.83
C LEU A 59 7.70 11.06 -5.01
N LEU A 60 6.68 11.92 -4.91
CA LEU A 60 6.84 13.36 -5.13
C LEU A 60 7.69 14.00 -4.03
N THR A 61 7.37 13.70 -2.78
CA THR A 61 8.07 14.26 -1.61
C THR A 61 9.48 13.68 -1.47
N GLY A 62 9.67 12.38 -1.69
CA GLY A 62 10.98 11.73 -1.66
C GLY A 62 11.88 12.21 -2.80
N GLY A 63 11.34 12.35 -4.01
CA GLY A 63 12.05 12.93 -5.14
C GLY A 63 12.51 14.37 -4.87
N TYR A 64 11.64 15.19 -4.29
CA TYR A 64 12.00 16.54 -3.87
C TYR A 64 13.07 16.52 -2.77
N LEU A 65 12.92 15.70 -1.73
CA LEU A 65 13.92 15.63 -0.65
C LEU A 65 15.29 15.21 -1.20
N MET A 66 15.34 14.22 -2.11
CA MET A 66 16.57 13.78 -2.76
C MET A 66 17.24 14.87 -3.61
N SER A 67 16.49 15.83 -4.16
CA SER A 67 17.07 16.93 -4.93
C SER A 67 17.61 18.07 -4.05
N GLN A 68 17.28 18.08 -2.76
CA GLN A 68 17.65 19.15 -1.82
C GLN A 68 18.71 18.71 -0.80
N GLY A 69 19.08 17.43 -0.75
CA GLY A 69 20.01 16.90 0.24
C GLY A 69 21.15 16.11 -0.39
N ASP A 70 22.26 16.00 0.34
CA ASP A 70 23.41 15.18 -0.04
C ASP A 70 23.18 13.71 0.33
N TYR A 71 22.50 12.99 -0.56
CA TYR A 71 22.30 11.54 -0.43
C TYR A 71 23.28 10.78 -1.32
N SER A 72 23.75 9.63 -0.85
CA SER A 72 24.60 8.77 -1.69
C SER A 72 23.78 8.20 -2.87
N PRO A 73 24.38 8.06 -4.07
CA PRO A 73 23.70 7.47 -5.22
C PRO A 73 23.13 6.06 -4.91
N ALA A 74 23.86 5.27 -4.12
CA ALA A 74 23.42 3.95 -3.68
C ALA A 74 22.12 4.00 -2.89
N TRP A 75 21.99 4.93 -1.94
CA TRP A 75 20.77 5.10 -1.15
C TRP A 75 19.58 5.48 -2.03
N MET A 76 19.76 6.46 -2.92
CA MET A 76 18.70 6.92 -3.82
C MET A 76 18.18 5.79 -4.71
N ILE A 77 19.07 4.94 -5.23
CA ILE A 77 18.71 3.77 -6.05
C ILE A 77 17.89 2.78 -5.22
N ILE A 78 18.37 2.42 -4.02
CA ILE A 78 17.69 1.44 -3.15
C ILE A 78 16.27 1.91 -2.83
N VAL A 79 16.09 3.14 -2.35
CA VAL A 79 14.77 3.63 -1.96
C VAL A 79 13.83 3.78 -3.16
N THR A 80 14.36 4.15 -4.33
CA THR A 80 13.57 4.23 -5.57
C THR A 80 13.10 2.85 -6.01
N ILE A 81 13.97 1.83 -5.99
CA ILE A 81 13.59 0.46 -6.34
C ILE A 81 12.54 -0.07 -5.38
N LEU A 82 12.72 0.15 -4.07
CA LEU A 82 11.73 -0.26 -3.06
C LEU A 82 10.38 0.41 -3.31
N LEU A 83 10.36 1.70 -3.61
CA LEU A 83 9.14 2.44 -3.93
C LEU A 83 8.45 1.87 -5.17
N LEU A 84 9.19 1.59 -6.25
CA LEU A 84 8.66 0.99 -7.47
C LEU A 84 8.11 -0.41 -7.24
N ALA A 85 8.79 -1.22 -6.42
CA ALA A 85 8.30 -2.53 -6.02
C ALA A 85 6.94 -2.42 -5.29
N MET A 86 6.78 -1.43 -4.41
CA MET A 86 5.50 -1.20 -3.73
C MET A 86 4.40 -0.74 -4.69
N PHE A 87 4.70 0.11 -5.68
CA PHE A 87 3.76 0.45 -6.75
C PHE A 87 3.31 -0.79 -7.53
N ALA A 88 4.24 -1.66 -7.89
CA ALA A 88 3.93 -2.90 -8.60
C ALA A 88 3.03 -3.82 -7.77
N VAL A 89 3.38 -4.05 -6.49
CA VAL A 89 2.58 -4.86 -5.55
C VAL A 89 1.17 -4.30 -5.40
N GLY A 90 1.04 -3.01 -5.09
CA GLY A 90 -0.26 -2.36 -4.92
C GLY A 90 -1.12 -2.41 -6.19
N GLY A 91 -0.49 -2.19 -7.36
CA GLY A 91 -1.14 -2.24 -8.66
C GLY A 91 -1.69 -3.62 -8.99
N ILE A 92 -0.84 -4.65 -8.94
CA ILE A 92 -1.19 -6.04 -9.28
C ILE A 92 -2.30 -6.56 -8.36
N MET A 93 -2.27 -6.21 -7.08
CA MET A 93 -3.22 -6.70 -6.08
C MET A 93 -4.66 -6.18 -6.26
N SER A 94 -4.86 -5.06 -6.98
CA SER A 94 -6.16 -4.44 -7.13
C SER A 94 -7.21 -5.33 -7.81
N LYS A 95 -6.79 -6.18 -8.76
CA LYS A 95 -7.68 -7.10 -9.50
C LYS A 95 -8.03 -8.36 -8.68
N PRO A 96 -7.07 -9.09 -8.10
CA PRO A 96 -7.34 -10.21 -7.19
C PRO A 96 -8.30 -9.86 -6.05
N LEU A 97 -8.14 -8.68 -5.42
CA LEU A 97 -9.04 -8.26 -4.32
C LEU A 97 -10.48 -8.05 -4.79
N LYS A 98 -10.70 -7.47 -5.99
CA LYS A 98 -12.03 -7.33 -6.57
C LYS A 98 -12.66 -8.69 -6.84
N ASN A 99 -11.90 -9.62 -7.41
CA ASN A 99 -12.37 -10.97 -7.73
C ASN A 99 -12.68 -11.78 -6.47
N ALA A 100 -11.83 -11.72 -5.46
CA ALA A 100 -12.05 -12.38 -4.17
C ALA A 100 -13.33 -11.88 -3.50
N LEU A 101 -13.56 -10.56 -3.48
CA LEU A 101 -14.78 -9.98 -2.93
C LEU A 101 -16.04 -10.43 -3.67
N ALA A 102 -15.99 -10.48 -5.00
CA ALA A 102 -17.10 -10.98 -5.82
C ALA A 102 -17.40 -12.46 -5.52
N GLY A 103 -16.36 -13.30 -5.45
CA GLY A 103 -16.52 -14.73 -5.14
C GLY A 103 -17.08 -14.99 -3.75
N ILE A 104 -16.68 -14.22 -2.74
CA ILE A 104 -17.24 -14.33 -1.38
C ILE A 104 -18.74 -13.97 -1.38
N ARG A 105 -19.12 -12.90 -2.08
CA ARG A 105 -20.53 -12.47 -2.20
C ARG A 105 -21.39 -13.49 -2.92
N GLU A 106 -20.86 -14.15 -3.95
CA GLU A 106 -21.56 -15.23 -4.64
C GLU A 106 -21.80 -16.42 -3.71
N LYS A 107 -20.75 -16.88 -2.99
CA LYS A 107 -20.87 -17.98 -2.02
C LYS A 107 -21.88 -17.71 -0.91
N ARG A 108 -22.09 -16.45 -0.54
CA ARG A 108 -23.04 -16.04 0.50
C ARG A 108 -24.51 -16.09 0.05
N ARG A 109 -24.74 -16.01 -1.26
CA ARG A 109 -26.09 -16.01 -1.87
C ARG A 109 -26.58 -17.42 -2.23
N LYS A 110 -25.67 -18.40 -2.28
CA LYS A 110 -25.95 -19.82 -2.44
C LYS A 110 -26.15 -20.46 -1.08
#